data_AF-A0A961BL05-F1
#
_entry.id   AF-A0A961BL05-F1
#
_cell.length_a   1.000
_cell.length_b   1.000
_cell.length_c   1.000
_cell.angle_alpha   90.00
_cell.angle_beta   90.00
_cell.angle_gamma   90.00
#
_symmetry.space_group_name_H-M   'P 1'
#
loop_
_entity.id
_entity.type
_entity.pdbx_description
1 polymer ?
#
loop_
_entity_poly.entity_id
_entity_poly.type
_entity_poly.pdbx_seq_one_letter_code
_entity_poly.pdbx_strand_id
1 'polypeptide(L)'
;VEPVPAPPPPTPAPKVSSYDLFAGKKAGELKEIAFTPKLRMRFHWCPPGTFLMGSPESEKAALIQAGFRENQISDETQHQVTLTKGFWMAETEVTQAQWTSIAGTTLVDQAKKYLQEDEKLRKEHPETTPQDIIMEENDDLIAMYLINHSESERWCAQLGDQWKSMGAPSDWFPRLPTEAEWEYACRAGTTTMTWQGDYKILAEYHAPDLDPLAWHLGNSAQNYPGSKGLMLSAMGFPATSFSSKDYLEGRAGPRRVKLRQTNPWGLYDMLGNLWEWCADRTGEYDPDAVTNPHGPVLGTGGFSIRGGSWKHAAGNCRAAERAGFKEEERWPFLGFRPVLVHEEPTKSTPKAP
;
A
#
# COMPACT_ATOMS: atom_id res chain seq x y z
N VAL A 1 -73.36 14.70 6.16
CA VAL A 1 -72.32 13.79 5.63
C VAL A 1 -71.02 14.57 5.70
N GLU A 2 -70.17 14.26 6.67
CA GLU A 2 -68.86 14.93 6.79
C GLU A 2 -67.94 14.49 5.62
N PRO A 3 -67.09 15.39 5.11
CA PRO A 3 -66.19 15.06 4.01
C PRO A 3 -65.09 14.12 4.51
N VAL A 4 -64.95 13.00 3.83
CA VAL A 4 -63.87 12.03 4.07
C VAL A 4 -62.53 12.72 3.77
N PRO A 5 -61.56 12.71 4.69
CA PRO A 5 -60.25 13.32 4.45
C PRO A 5 -59.54 12.60 3.30
N ALA A 6 -58.90 13.39 2.43
CA ALA A 6 -58.13 12.86 1.32
C ALA A 6 -57.00 11.94 1.82
N PRO A 7 -56.72 10.83 1.13
CA PRO A 7 -55.64 9.93 1.53
C PRO A 7 -54.30 10.67 1.50
N PRO A 8 -53.38 10.35 2.42
CA PRO A 8 -52.06 10.98 2.44
C PRO A 8 -51.32 10.69 1.12
N PRO A 9 -50.50 11.63 0.64
CA PRO A 9 -49.70 11.42 -0.56
C PRO A 9 -48.80 10.19 -0.38
N PRO A 10 -48.55 9.41 -1.45
CA PRO A 10 -47.67 8.26 -1.38
C PRO A 10 -46.30 8.68 -0.87
N THR A 11 -45.78 7.91 0.10
CA THR A 11 -44.43 8.11 0.61
C THR A 11 -43.44 7.99 -0.55
N PRO A 12 -42.53 8.96 -0.76
CA PRO A 12 -41.51 8.84 -1.80
C PRO A 12 -40.76 7.52 -1.61
N ALA A 13 -40.57 6.75 -2.68
CA ALA A 13 -39.72 5.58 -2.63
C ALA A 13 -38.33 6.00 -2.09
N PRO A 14 -37.71 5.22 -1.19
CA PRO A 14 -36.40 5.56 -0.67
C PRO A 14 -35.44 5.70 -1.86
N LYS A 15 -34.82 6.88 -1.99
CA LYS A 15 -33.76 7.09 -2.97
C LYS A 15 -32.62 6.17 -2.56
N VAL A 16 -32.36 5.13 -3.37
CA VAL A 16 -31.19 4.27 -3.20
C VAL A 16 -29.96 5.17 -3.28
N SER A 17 -29.08 5.11 -2.27
CA SER A 17 -27.89 5.95 -2.27
C SER A 17 -26.91 5.47 -3.34
N SER A 18 -26.12 6.39 -3.90
CA SER A 18 -25.04 6.06 -4.82
C SER A 18 -23.96 5.17 -4.18
N TYR A 19 -23.81 5.24 -2.85
CA TYR A 19 -23.07 4.24 -2.07
C TYR A 19 -23.65 2.84 -2.27
N ASP A 20 -24.95 2.62 -2.02
CA ASP A 20 -25.58 1.30 -2.11
C ASP A 20 -25.51 0.69 -3.51
N LEU A 21 -25.44 1.52 -4.55
CA LEU A 21 -25.31 1.09 -5.94
C LEU A 21 -23.89 0.63 -6.31
N PHE A 22 -22.86 1.25 -5.72
CA PHE A 22 -21.48 0.98 -6.09
C PHE A 22 -20.71 0.15 -5.06
N ALA A 23 -21.16 0.11 -3.81
CA ALA A 23 -20.61 -0.71 -2.74
C ALA A 23 -20.66 -2.20 -3.10
N GLY A 24 -19.65 -2.94 -2.64
CA GLY A 24 -19.64 -4.39 -2.75
C GLY A 24 -20.59 -5.03 -1.75
N LYS A 25 -21.06 -6.23 -2.08
CA LYS A 25 -22.03 -7.01 -1.30
C LYS A 25 -21.36 -8.02 -0.38
N LYS A 26 -20.11 -8.40 -0.67
CA LYS A 26 -19.33 -9.35 0.13
C LYS A 26 -17.85 -9.02 0.11
N ALA A 27 -17.15 -9.38 1.18
CA ALA A 27 -15.71 -9.20 1.26
C ALA A 27 -15.00 -9.88 0.08
N GLY A 28 -14.04 -9.19 -0.52
CA GLY A 28 -13.30 -9.64 -1.68
C GLY A 28 -14.08 -9.68 -2.99
N GLU A 29 -15.32 -9.16 -3.04
CA GLU A 29 -16.02 -8.96 -4.32
C GLU A 29 -15.11 -8.22 -5.29
N LEU A 30 -14.98 -8.74 -6.51
CA LEU A 30 -14.13 -8.17 -7.54
C LEU A 30 -14.93 -7.22 -8.42
N LYS A 31 -14.33 -6.06 -8.71
CA LYS A 31 -14.78 -5.15 -9.77
C LYS A 31 -13.61 -4.80 -10.68
N GLU A 32 -13.80 -5.02 -11.97
CA GLU A 32 -12.86 -4.53 -12.99
C GLU A 32 -13.38 -3.21 -13.56
N ILE A 33 -12.50 -2.22 -13.64
CA ILE A 33 -12.81 -0.85 -14.05
C ILE A 33 -11.87 -0.48 -15.18
N ALA A 34 -12.45 -0.10 -16.32
CA ALA A 34 -11.72 0.45 -17.45
C ALA A 34 -11.70 1.98 -17.36
N PHE A 35 -10.63 2.54 -16.80
CA PHE A 35 -10.45 3.99 -16.70
C PHE A 35 -10.15 4.63 -18.05
N THR A 36 -9.46 3.90 -18.93
CA THR A 36 -9.23 4.29 -20.33
C THR A 36 -9.31 3.03 -21.21
N PRO A 37 -9.34 3.15 -22.56
CA PRO A 37 -9.28 1.98 -23.43
C PRO A 37 -8.05 1.09 -23.23
N LYS A 38 -6.96 1.65 -22.67
CA LYS A 38 -5.69 0.95 -22.42
C LYS A 38 -5.41 0.65 -20.95
N LEU A 39 -6.22 1.20 -20.02
CA LEU A 39 -6.04 1.02 -18.59
C LEU A 39 -7.27 0.35 -17.97
N ARG A 40 -7.08 -0.92 -17.60
CA ARG A 40 -8.02 -1.70 -16.80
C ARG A 40 -7.37 -2.04 -15.46
N MET A 41 -8.12 -1.84 -14.40
CA MET A 41 -7.68 -2.15 -13.05
C MET A 41 -8.75 -2.97 -12.33
N ARG A 42 -8.29 -3.90 -11.50
CA ARG A 42 -9.14 -4.77 -10.68
C ARG A 42 -9.10 -4.28 -9.24
N PHE A 43 -10.25 -4.21 -8.61
CA PHE A 43 -10.39 -3.84 -7.21
C PHE A 43 -11.22 -4.86 -6.46
N HIS A 44 -10.89 -5.04 -5.18
CA HIS A 44 -11.58 -5.93 -4.27
C HIS A 44 -12.28 -5.15 -3.17
N TRP A 45 -13.52 -5.53 -2.87
CA TRP A 45 -14.33 -4.90 -1.84
C TRP A 45 -13.82 -5.23 -0.44
N CYS A 46 -13.52 -4.19 0.33
CA CYS A 46 -13.23 -4.23 1.75
C CYS A 46 -14.47 -3.71 2.49
N PRO A 47 -15.26 -4.57 3.17
CA PRO A 47 -16.52 -4.16 3.79
C PRO A 47 -16.29 -3.26 5.00
N PRO A 48 -17.26 -2.41 5.39
CA PRO A 48 -17.18 -1.71 6.68
C PRO A 48 -17.06 -2.72 7.82
N GLY A 49 -16.40 -2.34 8.90
CA GLY A 49 -16.17 -3.24 10.03
C GLY A 49 -15.28 -2.65 11.10
N THR A 50 -15.14 -3.41 12.18
CA THR A 50 -14.27 -3.09 13.31
C THR A 50 -13.19 -4.14 13.41
N PHE A 51 -11.94 -3.72 13.59
CA PHE A 51 -10.80 -4.62 13.74
C PHE A 51 -9.81 -4.11 14.78
N LEU A 52 -8.87 -4.98 15.13
CA LEU A 52 -7.79 -4.68 16.05
C LEU A 52 -6.54 -4.33 15.23
N MET A 53 -6.15 -3.06 15.27
CA MET A 53 -4.98 -2.52 14.56
C MET A 53 -3.75 -2.58 15.47
N GLY A 54 -2.57 -2.82 14.91
CA GLY A 54 -1.30 -2.94 15.64
C GLY A 54 -0.99 -4.37 16.10
N SER A 55 0.14 -4.51 16.80
CA SER A 55 0.73 -5.80 17.17
C SER A 55 0.38 -6.23 18.59
N PRO A 56 -0.05 -7.47 18.81
CA PRO A 56 -0.16 -8.01 20.16
C PRO A 56 1.22 -8.18 20.81
N GLU A 57 1.28 -8.13 22.14
CA GLU A 57 2.55 -8.29 22.89
C GLU A 57 3.25 -9.64 22.62
N SER A 58 2.50 -10.69 22.28
CA SER A 58 3.07 -11.98 21.89
C SER A 58 3.85 -11.92 20.56
N GLU A 59 3.38 -11.12 19.61
CA GLU A 59 4.06 -10.90 18.32
C GLU A 59 5.36 -10.12 18.53
N LYS A 60 5.30 -9.05 19.35
CA LYS A 60 6.48 -8.28 19.73
C LYS A 60 7.54 -9.14 20.44
N ALA A 61 7.12 -9.98 21.37
CA ALA A 61 8.02 -10.90 22.07
C ALA A 61 8.68 -11.91 21.11
N ALA A 62 7.94 -12.42 20.12
CA ALA A 62 8.49 -13.32 19.10
C ALA A 62 9.53 -12.63 18.23
N LEU A 63 9.32 -11.35 17.86
CA LEU A 63 10.29 -10.55 17.10
C LEU A 63 11.57 -10.28 17.92
N ILE A 64 11.44 -9.92 19.20
CA ILE A 64 12.59 -9.73 20.08
C ILE A 64 13.38 -11.03 20.23
N GLN A 65 12.70 -12.17 20.39
CA GLN A 65 13.35 -13.48 20.43
C GLN A 65 14.08 -13.82 19.12
N ALA A 66 13.57 -13.34 17.98
CA ALA A 66 14.20 -13.47 16.67
C ALA A 66 15.33 -12.46 16.40
N GLY A 67 15.64 -11.58 17.36
CA GLY A 67 16.77 -10.65 17.30
C GLY A 67 16.43 -9.22 16.86
N PHE A 68 15.14 -8.89 16.71
CA PHE A 68 14.70 -7.52 16.44
C PHE A 68 14.80 -6.65 17.70
N ARG A 69 15.10 -5.37 17.52
CA ARG A 69 15.22 -4.42 18.65
C ARG A 69 13.85 -3.88 19.01
N GLU A 70 13.61 -3.66 20.30
CA GLU A 70 12.34 -3.15 20.83
C GLU A 70 11.93 -1.79 20.21
N ASN A 71 12.90 -0.92 19.93
CA ASN A 71 12.64 0.37 19.30
C ASN A 71 12.22 0.28 17.82
N GLN A 72 12.34 -0.89 17.18
CA GLN A 72 11.86 -1.13 15.81
C GLN A 72 10.38 -1.54 15.78
N ILE A 73 9.79 -1.85 16.94
CA ILE A 73 8.43 -2.42 17.07
C ILE A 73 7.59 -1.67 18.13
N SER A 74 8.06 -0.51 18.58
CA SER A 74 7.49 0.23 19.71
C SER A 74 6.25 1.06 19.35
N ASP A 75 6.02 1.33 18.08
CA ASP A 75 4.94 2.21 17.60
C ASP A 75 3.74 1.44 17.01
N GLU A 76 3.63 0.15 17.32
CA GLU A 76 2.58 -0.77 16.87
C GLU A 76 1.54 -1.03 17.98
N THR A 77 1.18 -0.02 18.78
CA THR A 77 0.25 -0.15 19.93
C THR A 77 -1.11 -0.68 19.49
N GLN A 78 -1.56 -1.76 20.12
CA GLN A 78 -2.79 -2.41 19.73
C GLN A 78 -4.03 -1.60 20.19
N HIS A 79 -4.92 -1.27 19.25
CA HIS A 79 -6.13 -0.48 19.51
C HIS A 79 -7.28 -0.82 18.55
N GLN A 80 -8.51 -0.48 18.92
CA GLN A 80 -9.68 -0.80 18.10
C GLN A 80 -9.96 0.29 17.07
N VAL A 81 -10.14 -0.11 15.80
CA VAL A 81 -10.49 0.80 14.72
C VAL A 81 -11.81 0.36 14.09
N THR A 82 -12.72 1.31 13.89
CA THR A 82 -13.97 1.10 13.14
C THR A 82 -13.97 1.87 11.82
N LEU A 83 -14.11 1.16 10.71
CA LEU A 83 -14.35 1.72 9.37
C LEU A 83 -15.84 1.66 9.05
N THR A 84 -16.49 2.82 9.05
CA THR A 84 -17.96 2.94 8.93
C THR A 84 -18.49 2.70 7.53
N LYS A 85 -17.65 2.87 6.50
CA LYS A 85 -17.96 2.61 5.11
C LYS A 85 -16.92 1.65 4.53
N GLY A 86 -17.36 0.81 3.61
CA GLY A 86 -16.46 -0.03 2.84
C GLY A 86 -15.81 0.76 1.71
N PHE A 87 -14.75 0.19 1.17
CA PHE A 87 -13.95 0.75 0.09
C PHE A 87 -13.51 -0.35 -0.87
N TRP A 88 -13.10 0.03 -2.07
CA TRP A 88 -12.51 -0.89 -3.04
C TRP A 88 -10.99 -0.70 -3.04
N MET A 89 -10.21 -1.75 -2.83
CA MET A 89 -8.74 -1.68 -2.88
C MET A 89 -8.22 -2.34 -4.15
N ALA A 90 -7.22 -1.74 -4.81
CA ALA A 90 -6.61 -2.32 -6.00
C ALA A 90 -6.03 -3.72 -5.70
N GLU A 91 -6.20 -4.65 -6.64
CA GLU A 91 -5.79 -6.06 -6.54
C GLU A 91 -4.27 -6.21 -6.24
N THR A 92 -3.46 -5.28 -6.73
CA THR A 92 -1.98 -5.29 -6.67
C THR A 92 -1.45 -3.89 -6.35
N GLU A 93 -0.14 -3.75 -6.11
CA GLU A 93 0.53 -2.46 -6.24
C GLU A 93 0.34 -1.90 -7.66
N VAL A 94 0.48 -0.58 -7.82
CA VAL A 94 0.47 0.06 -9.14
C VAL A 94 1.66 -0.44 -9.95
N THR A 95 1.40 -0.98 -11.14
CA THR A 95 2.47 -1.48 -12.01
C THR A 95 3.11 -0.37 -12.86
N GLN A 96 4.30 -0.62 -13.42
CA GLN A 96 4.96 0.33 -14.32
C GLN A 96 4.10 0.73 -15.52
N ALA A 97 3.30 -0.20 -16.08
CA ALA A 97 2.38 0.10 -17.17
C ALA A 97 1.20 0.99 -16.73
N GLN A 98 0.61 0.69 -15.57
CA GLN A 98 -0.47 1.50 -15.00
C GLN A 98 0.03 2.91 -14.66
N TRP A 99 1.23 2.99 -14.08
CA TRP A 99 1.93 4.24 -13.83
C TRP A 99 2.05 5.06 -15.12
N THR A 100 2.69 4.49 -16.14
CA THR A 100 2.96 5.16 -17.41
C THR A 100 1.68 5.62 -18.11
N SER A 101 0.60 4.83 -18.02
CA SER A 101 -0.69 5.16 -18.64
C SER A 101 -1.37 6.40 -18.06
N ILE A 102 -1.09 6.77 -16.81
CA ILE A 102 -1.72 7.91 -16.12
C ILE A 102 -0.72 9.06 -15.97
N ALA A 103 0.48 8.80 -15.46
CA ALA A 103 1.48 9.83 -15.20
C ALA A 103 2.29 10.23 -16.44
N GLY A 104 2.30 9.41 -17.50
CA GLY A 104 3.05 9.69 -18.74
C GLY A 104 4.58 9.67 -18.58
N THR A 105 5.09 9.19 -17.45
CA THR A 105 6.53 9.03 -17.17
C THR A 105 6.85 7.56 -16.92
N THR A 106 8.11 7.17 -17.09
CA THR A 106 8.57 5.78 -16.93
C THR A 106 9.38 5.58 -15.66
N LEU A 107 9.71 4.33 -15.32
CA LEU A 107 10.66 4.03 -14.25
C LEU A 107 12.03 4.67 -14.51
N VAL A 108 12.48 4.73 -15.78
CA VAL A 108 13.71 5.43 -16.17
C VAL A 108 13.66 6.91 -15.80
N ASP A 109 12.51 7.56 -15.96
CA ASP A 109 12.36 8.97 -15.60
C ASP A 109 12.38 9.16 -14.08
N GLN A 110 11.78 8.24 -13.31
CA GLN A 110 11.85 8.26 -11.85
C GLN A 110 13.26 7.99 -11.32
N ALA A 111 14.01 7.07 -11.96
CA ALA A 111 15.41 6.83 -11.66
C ALA A 111 16.29 8.06 -11.95
N LYS A 112 16.05 8.79 -13.03
CA LYS A 112 16.73 10.08 -13.27
C LYS A 112 16.47 11.09 -12.16
N LYS A 113 15.22 11.21 -11.68
CA LYS A 113 14.88 12.11 -10.56
C LYS A 113 15.61 11.70 -9.28
N TYR A 114 15.61 10.41 -8.95
CA TYR A 114 16.35 9.88 -7.81
C TYR A 114 17.83 10.29 -7.83
N LEU A 115 18.52 10.10 -8.97
CA LEU A 115 19.93 10.46 -9.11
C LEU A 115 20.18 11.98 -9.06
N GLN A 116 19.19 12.79 -9.44
CA GLN A 116 19.28 14.25 -9.36
C GLN A 116 19.11 14.76 -7.93
N GLU A 117 18.22 14.12 -7.17
CA GLU A 117 17.83 14.49 -5.81
C GLU A 117 18.81 13.95 -4.75
N ASP A 118 19.42 12.77 -4.98
CA ASP A 118 20.44 12.19 -4.08
C ASP A 118 21.81 12.84 -4.29
N GLU A 119 22.02 13.97 -3.61
CA GLU A 119 23.26 14.74 -3.71
C GLU A 119 24.50 13.92 -3.33
N LYS A 120 24.37 13.01 -2.36
CA LYS A 120 25.48 12.17 -1.90
C LYS A 120 25.88 11.18 -2.98
N LEU A 121 24.93 10.41 -3.51
CA LEU A 121 25.19 9.46 -4.58
C LEU A 121 25.76 10.15 -5.82
N ARG A 122 25.23 11.33 -6.18
CA ARG A 122 25.73 12.12 -7.31
C ARG A 122 27.17 12.61 -7.11
N LYS A 123 27.58 12.89 -5.88
CA LYS A 123 28.95 13.32 -5.54
C LYS A 123 29.93 12.15 -5.48
N GLU A 124 29.53 11.04 -4.87
CA GLU A 124 30.38 9.87 -4.63
C GLU A 124 30.47 8.95 -5.86
N HIS A 125 29.41 8.91 -6.69
CA HIS A 125 29.26 8.01 -7.84
C HIS A 125 28.67 8.73 -9.08
N PRO A 126 29.31 9.80 -9.59
CA PRO A 126 28.80 10.61 -10.70
C PRO A 126 28.62 9.85 -12.02
N GLU A 127 29.24 8.67 -12.16
CA GLU A 127 29.09 7.76 -13.28
C GLU A 127 27.79 6.95 -13.27
N THR A 128 27.07 6.92 -12.14
CA THR A 128 25.84 6.14 -11.99
C THR A 128 24.78 6.60 -12.98
N THR A 129 24.30 5.67 -13.78
CA THR A 129 23.21 5.89 -14.73
C THR A 129 21.88 5.36 -14.17
N PRO A 130 20.72 5.81 -14.69
CA PRO A 130 19.42 5.24 -14.32
C PRO A 130 19.39 3.70 -14.42
N GLN A 131 20.02 3.12 -15.45
CA GLN A 131 20.09 1.67 -15.65
C GLN A 131 20.84 0.94 -14.54
N ASP A 132 21.76 1.61 -13.82
CA ASP A 132 22.52 0.99 -12.73
C ASP A 132 21.67 0.87 -11.44
N ILE A 133 20.58 1.64 -11.31
CA ILE A 133 19.70 1.63 -10.14
C ILE A 133 18.32 1.01 -10.41
N ILE A 134 18.09 0.59 -11.66
CA ILE A 134 16.88 -0.11 -12.08
C ILE A 134 17.10 -1.62 -11.91
N MET A 135 16.27 -2.23 -11.08
CA MET A 135 16.29 -3.67 -10.82
C MET A 135 15.62 -4.42 -11.96
N GLU A 136 14.43 -3.98 -12.38
CA GLU A 136 13.66 -4.57 -13.47
C GLU A 136 12.80 -3.51 -14.18
N GLU A 137 12.94 -3.41 -15.50
CA GLU A 137 12.17 -2.53 -16.39
C GLU A 137 11.75 -3.29 -17.66
N ASN A 138 10.85 -2.69 -18.45
CA ASN A 138 10.29 -3.26 -19.69
C ASN A 138 9.32 -4.43 -19.47
N ASP A 139 8.69 -4.46 -18.31
CA ASP A 139 7.68 -5.46 -17.95
C ASP A 139 6.49 -4.79 -17.28
N ASP A 140 5.35 -4.83 -17.97
CA ASP A 140 4.12 -4.13 -17.61
C ASP A 140 3.55 -4.55 -16.24
N LEU A 141 3.99 -5.69 -15.71
CA LEU A 141 3.49 -6.27 -14.46
C LEU A 141 4.44 -6.07 -13.27
N ILE A 142 5.61 -5.47 -13.46
CA ILE A 142 6.46 -5.10 -12.32
C ILE A 142 5.83 -3.93 -11.60
N ALA A 143 5.79 -3.98 -10.27
CA ALA A 143 5.32 -2.88 -9.44
C ALA A 143 6.20 -1.63 -9.66
N MET A 144 5.56 -0.46 -9.73
CA MET A 144 6.24 0.82 -9.90
C MET A 144 6.89 1.24 -8.57
N TYR A 145 8.14 1.68 -8.65
CA TYR A 145 8.93 2.09 -7.48
C TYR A 145 9.80 3.33 -7.82
N LEU A 146 10.62 3.80 -6.87
CA LEU A 146 11.35 5.08 -6.95
C LEU A 146 10.39 6.28 -7.07
N ILE A 147 9.23 6.19 -6.45
CA ILE A 147 8.20 7.23 -6.45
C ILE A 147 7.97 7.73 -5.03
N ASN A 148 7.73 9.03 -4.90
CA ASN A 148 7.52 9.66 -3.61
C ASN A 148 6.03 9.81 -3.28
N HIS A 149 5.71 10.29 -2.07
CA HIS A 149 4.34 10.36 -1.60
C HIS A 149 3.48 11.30 -2.46
N SER A 150 3.94 12.55 -2.70
CA SER A 150 3.15 13.51 -3.48
C SER A 150 2.94 13.07 -4.93
N GLU A 151 3.88 12.35 -5.53
CA GLU A 151 3.71 11.76 -6.85
C GLU A 151 2.64 10.66 -6.87
N SER A 152 2.57 9.84 -5.81
CA SER A 152 1.56 8.80 -5.65
C SER A 152 0.15 9.39 -5.46
N GLU A 153 0.01 10.46 -4.68
CA GLU A 153 -1.25 11.22 -4.56
C GLU A 153 -1.67 11.87 -5.87
N ARG A 154 -0.73 12.50 -6.59
CA ARG A 154 -1.02 13.09 -7.91
C ARG A 154 -1.48 12.03 -8.90
N TRP A 155 -0.87 10.85 -8.90
CA TRP A 155 -1.30 9.74 -9.74
C TRP A 155 -2.75 9.34 -9.42
N CYS A 156 -3.11 9.24 -8.13
CA CYS A 156 -4.49 8.98 -7.72
C CYS A 156 -5.44 10.08 -8.18
N ALA A 157 -5.07 11.36 -8.03
CA ALA A 157 -5.89 12.49 -8.50
C ALA A 157 -6.14 12.44 -10.02
N GLN A 158 -5.10 12.13 -10.81
CA GLN A 158 -5.21 11.96 -12.26
C GLN A 158 -6.08 10.75 -12.65
N LEU A 159 -5.99 9.65 -11.90
CA LEU A 159 -6.92 8.52 -12.04
C LEU A 159 -8.36 8.97 -11.74
N GLY A 160 -8.55 9.87 -10.77
CA GLY A 160 -9.84 10.49 -10.43
C GLY A 160 -10.40 11.36 -11.55
N ASP A 161 -9.55 11.99 -12.35
CA ASP A 161 -10.00 12.71 -13.56
C ASP A 161 -10.48 11.73 -14.64
N GLN A 162 -9.83 10.56 -14.79
CA GLN A 162 -10.33 9.49 -15.67
C GLN A 162 -11.64 8.90 -15.15
N TRP A 163 -11.78 8.72 -13.85
CA TRP A 163 -13.02 8.28 -13.19
C TRP A 163 -14.20 9.21 -13.51
N LYS A 164 -13.97 10.53 -13.41
CA LYS A 164 -15.00 11.53 -13.76
C LYS A 164 -15.32 11.52 -15.25
N SER A 165 -14.30 11.40 -16.12
CA SER A 165 -14.48 11.45 -17.58
C SER A 165 -15.28 10.26 -18.11
N MET A 166 -15.21 9.10 -17.45
CA MET A 166 -16.02 7.92 -17.78
C MET A 166 -17.46 7.97 -17.22
N GLY A 167 -17.87 9.06 -16.57
CA GLY A 167 -19.21 9.24 -16.02
C GLY A 167 -19.50 8.35 -14.81
N ALA A 168 -18.46 7.97 -14.06
CA ALA A 168 -18.62 7.17 -12.85
C ALA A 168 -19.21 7.99 -11.69
N PRO A 169 -19.72 7.33 -10.62
CA PRO A 169 -20.33 8.01 -9.48
C PRO A 169 -19.41 9.09 -8.86
N SER A 170 -19.91 10.33 -8.74
CA SER A 170 -19.11 11.51 -8.35
C SER A 170 -18.70 11.53 -6.87
N ASP A 171 -19.40 10.75 -6.05
CA ASP A 171 -19.21 10.54 -4.62
C ASP A 171 -18.19 9.43 -4.33
N TRP A 172 -17.68 8.75 -5.37
CA TRP A 172 -16.56 7.83 -5.29
C TRP A 172 -15.33 8.42 -5.97
N PHE A 173 -14.14 8.23 -5.39
CA PHE A 173 -12.91 8.68 -6.01
C PHE A 173 -11.68 7.88 -5.55
N PRO A 174 -10.62 7.84 -6.37
CA PRO A 174 -9.35 7.22 -6.02
C PRO A 174 -8.49 8.08 -5.09
N ARG A 175 -7.85 7.44 -4.12
CA ARG A 175 -6.78 8.02 -3.29
C ARG A 175 -5.83 6.94 -2.77
N LEU A 176 -4.76 7.33 -2.08
CA LEU A 176 -3.99 6.40 -1.24
C LEU A 176 -4.88 5.87 -0.11
N PRO A 177 -4.71 4.61 0.32
CA PRO A 177 -5.37 4.09 1.50
C PRO A 177 -4.92 4.88 2.73
N THR A 178 -5.80 4.98 3.72
CA THR A 178 -5.34 5.29 5.06
C THR A 178 -4.52 4.12 5.61
N GLU A 179 -3.68 4.37 6.61
CA GLU A 179 -2.90 3.32 7.28
C GLU A 179 -3.84 2.24 7.86
N ALA A 180 -4.97 2.65 8.42
CA ALA A 180 -5.99 1.75 8.95
C ALA A 180 -6.70 0.94 7.86
N GLU A 181 -7.06 1.55 6.73
CA GLU A 181 -7.64 0.83 5.59
C GLU A 181 -6.66 -0.21 5.03
N TRP A 182 -5.36 0.13 4.95
CA TRP A 182 -4.33 -0.79 4.50
C TRP A 182 -4.22 -2.01 5.42
N GLU A 183 -4.09 -1.81 6.74
CA GLU A 183 -3.96 -2.91 7.70
C GLU A 183 -5.22 -3.79 7.73
N TYR A 184 -6.40 -3.16 7.73
CA TYR A 184 -7.68 -3.85 7.70
C TYR A 184 -7.80 -4.76 6.48
N ALA A 185 -7.43 -4.23 5.30
CA ALA A 185 -7.43 -4.97 4.05
C ALA A 185 -6.39 -6.10 4.06
N CYS A 186 -5.18 -5.86 4.57
CA CYS A 186 -4.12 -6.86 4.67
C CYS A 186 -4.54 -8.06 5.54
N ARG A 187 -5.09 -7.77 6.72
CA ARG A 187 -5.57 -8.76 7.69
C ARG A 187 -6.75 -9.57 7.19
N ALA A 188 -7.65 -8.97 6.42
CA ALA A 188 -8.83 -9.64 5.85
C ALA A 188 -9.65 -10.44 6.90
N GLY A 189 -9.70 -9.93 8.14
CA GLY A 189 -10.40 -10.55 9.27
C GLY A 189 -9.53 -11.33 10.26
N THR A 190 -8.23 -11.49 10.03
CA THR A 190 -7.32 -12.10 11.02
C THR A 190 -6.73 -11.06 11.99
N THR A 191 -6.12 -11.53 13.08
CA THR A 191 -5.43 -10.70 14.08
C THR A 191 -3.95 -11.08 14.23
N THR A 192 -3.45 -11.87 13.28
CA THR A 192 -2.12 -12.49 13.28
C THR A 192 -1.14 -11.73 12.39
N MET A 193 0.13 -12.11 12.39
CA MET A 193 1.17 -11.50 11.55
C MET A 193 0.82 -11.51 10.06
N THR A 194 0.12 -12.55 9.60
CA THR A 194 -0.37 -12.69 8.21
C THR A 194 -1.84 -13.13 8.19
N TRP A 195 -2.46 -13.12 7.01
CA TRP A 195 -3.81 -13.70 6.84
C TRP A 195 -3.86 -15.23 6.92
N GLN A 196 -2.70 -15.92 6.98
CA GLN A 196 -2.64 -17.38 7.21
C GLN A 196 -2.30 -17.76 8.66
N GLY A 197 -2.07 -16.76 9.52
CA GLY A 197 -1.64 -16.96 10.89
C GLY A 197 -0.30 -16.30 11.19
N ASP A 198 0.20 -16.56 12.39
CA ASP A 198 1.57 -16.19 12.77
C ASP A 198 2.55 -17.16 12.10
N TYR A 199 3.75 -16.67 11.80
CA TYR A 199 4.83 -17.48 11.23
C TYR A 199 6.06 -17.46 12.11
N LYS A 200 6.89 -18.49 11.97
CA LYS A 200 8.12 -18.58 12.73
C LYS A 200 9.27 -17.95 11.95
N ILE A 201 9.94 -16.98 12.58
CA ILE A 201 11.20 -16.42 12.10
C ILE A 201 12.32 -17.31 12.64
N LEU A 202 12.87 -18.18 11.78
CA LEU A 202 13.94 -19.12 12.16
C LEU A 202 15.31 -18.43 12.17
N ALA A 203 15.48 -17.41 11.34
CA ALA A 203 16.57 -16.46 11.31
C ALA A 203 16.07 -15.19 10.61
N GLU A 204 16.84 -14.10 10.67
CA GLU A 204 16.50 -12.80 10.06
C GLU A 204 15.93 -12.91 8.63
N TYR A 205 16.47 -13.82 7.83
CA TYR A 205 16.12 -14.01 6.43
C TYR A 205 15.32 -15.31 6.15
N HIS A 206 14.96 -16.08 7.17
CA HIS A 206 14.40 -17.42 6.99
C HIS A 206 13.06 -17.59 7.72
N ALA A 207 11.98 -17.50 6.94
CA ALA A 207 10.61 -17.74 7.37
C ALA A 207 9.85 -18.53 6.28
N PRO A 208 9.91 -19.87 6.28
CA PRO A 208 9.30 -20.70 5.22
C PRO A 208 7.79 -20.47 5.04
N ASP A 209 7.07 -20.19 6.12
CA ASP A 209 5.62 -19.96 6.05
C ASP A 209 5.26 -18.64 5.34
N LEU A 210 6.21 -17.70 5.26
CA LEU A 210 6.05 -16.42 4.57
C LEU A 210 6.35 -16.51 3.07
N ASP A 211 7.18 -17.47 2.65
CA ASP A 211 7.58 -17.63 1.24
C ASP A 211 6.43 -17.76 0.24
N PRO A 212 5.31 -18.47 0.51
CA PRO A 212 4.18 -18.46 -0.42
C PRO A 212 3.45 -17.11 -0.49
N LEU A 213 3.61 -16.23 0.50
CA LEU A 213 2.81 -15.03 0.69
C LEU A 213 3.53 -13.76 0.23
N ALA A 214 4.85 -13.71 0.34
CA ALA A 214 5.61 -12.48 0.19
C ALA A 214 6.92 -12.65 -0.57
N TRP A 215 7.34 -11.57 -1.23
CA TRP A 215 8.72 -11.37 -1.65
C TRP A 215 9.47 -10.58 -0.58
N HIS A 216 10.42 -11.20 0.11
CA HIS A 216 11.22 -10.59 1.18
C HIS A 216 12.71 -10.86 0.93
N LEU A 217 13.59 -10.29 1.74
CA LEU A 217 15.04 -10.37 1.55
C LEU A 217 15.55 -11.81 1.39
N GLY A 218 14.95 -12.76 2.09
CA GLY A 218 15.35 -14.17 2.07
C GLY A 218 14.98 -14.94 0.80
N ASN A 219 14.05 -14.43 -0.02
CA ASN A 219 13.57 -15.14 -1.20
C ASN A 219 13.47 -14.30 -2.49
N SER A 220 13.82 -13.01 -2.41
CA SER A 220 13.74 -12.07 -3.52
C SER A 220 14.99 -12.03 -4.41
N ALA A 221 16.09 -12.69 -4.05
CA ALA A 221 17.26 -12.84 -4.92
C ALA A 221 17.09 -14.05 -5.85
N GLN A 222 16.94 -13.81 -7.15
CA GLN A 222 16.99 -14.89 -8.15
C GLN A 222 17.91 -14.49 -9.31
N ASN A 223 18.61 -15.47 -9.89
CA ASN A 223 19.57 -15.31 -10.98
C ASN A 223 18.99 -14.66 -12.24
N TYR A 224 18.87 -13.33 -12.26
CA TYR A 224 18.54 -12.56 -13.46
C TYR A 224 19.80 -12.20 -14.25
N PRO A 225 19.91 -12.56 -15.54
CA PRO A 225 20.96 -12.03 -16.41
C PRO A 225 20.67 -10.56 -16.73
N GLY A 226 21.51 -9.60 -16.34
CA GLY A 226 21.49 -8.25 -16.95
C GLY A 226 21.61 -6.98 -16.08
N SER A 227 21.69 -7.03 -14.75
CA SER A 227 22.15 -5.88 -13.93
C SER A 227 23.48 -6.25 -13.33
N LYS A 228 24.39 -5.29 -13.40
CA LYS A 228 25.64 -5.35 -12.67
C LYS A 228 25.26 -5.19 -11.21
N GLY A 229 25.65 -6.13 -10.35
CA GLY A 229 25.41 -6.12 -8.89
C GLY A 229 26.09 -4.97 -8.11
N LEU A 230 26.40 -3.87 -8.77
CA LEU A 230 26.50 -2.55 -8.15
C LEU A 230 25.05 -2.13 -7.85
N MET A 231 24.53 -1.82 -6.68
CA MET A 231 25.09 -1.22 -5.49
C MET A 231 23.96 -1.21 -4.43
N LEU A 232 23.77 -2.30 -3.67
CA LEU A 232 23.21 -2.06 -2.33
C LEU A 232 24.26 -1.28 -1.51
N SER A 233 25.55 -1.58 -1.69
CA SER A 233 26.64 -0.93 -0.95
C SER A 233 26.80 0.57 -1.19
N ALA A 234 26.62 1.08 -2.41
CA ALA A 234 26.81 2.51 -2.69
C ALA A 234 25.56 3.39 -2.51
N MET A 235 24.38 2.78 -2.38
CA MET A 235 23.20 3.48 -1.85
C MET A 235 23.27 3.63 -0.31
N GLY A 236 24.46 3.44 0.28
CA GLY A 236 24.72 3.61 1.72
C GLY A 236 24.37 2.39 2.58
N PHE A 237 24.12 1.20 1.99
CA PHE A 237 23.81 0.02 2.79
C PHE A 237 25.11 -0.73 3.17
N PRO A 238 25.39 -0.95 4.47
CA PRO A 238 26.65 -1.58 4.88
C PRO A 238 26.76 -3.00 4.31
N ALA A 239 27.86 -3.30 3.62
CA ALA A 239 28.16 -4.63 3.08
C ALA A 239 28.34 -5.72 4.16
N THR A 240 28.33 -5.35 5.45
CA THR A 240 28.73 -6.19 6.57
C THR A 240 27.61 -7.02 7.21
N SER A 241 26.36 -6.92 6.73
CA SER A 241 25.23 -7.75 7.18
C SER A 241 24.93 -8.94 6.24
N PHE A 242 25.77 -9.18 5.22
CA PHE A 242 25.50 -10.17 4.17
C PHE A 242 26.58 -11.26 4.15
N SER A 243 26.21 -12.53 4.36
CA SER A 243 27.07 -13.66 3.95
C SER A 243 26.99 -13.77 2.42
N SER A 244 27.96 -13.10 1.82
CA SER A 244 28.09 -12.56 0.47
C SER A 244 28.38 -13.55 -0.67
N LYS A 245 27.74 -14.72 -0.75
CA LYS A 245 27.98 -15.60 -1.93
C LYS A 245 26.77 -15.79 -2.86
N ASP A 246 25.60 -16.12 -2.33
CA ASP A 246 24.45 -16.43 -3.20
C ASP A 246 23.67 -15.18 -3.66
N TYR A 247 23.74 -14.08 -2.89
CA TYR A 247 23.12 -12.80 -3.25
C TYR A 247 23.94 -11.99 -4.28
N LEU A 248 25.22 -12.33 -4.48
CA LEU A 248 26.10 -11.67 -5.47
C LEU A 248 26.00 -12.31 -6.86
N GLU A 249 25.38 -13.48 -6.97
CA GLU A 249 25.23 -14.23 -8.23
C GLU A 249 23.85 -14.03 -8.90
N GLY A 250 22.87 -13.45 -8.20
CA GLY A 250 21.52 -13.16 -8.72
C GLY A 250 20.96 -11.81 -8.26
N ARG A 251 20.13 -11.18 -9.11
CA ARG A 251 19.58 -9.83 -8.86
C ARG A 251 18.37 -9.92 -7.94
N ALA A 252 18.41 -9.21 -6.82
CA ALA A 252 17.22 -8.97 -5.99
C ALA A 252 16.51 -7.69 -6.42
N GLY A 253 15.18 -7.67 -6.27
CA GLY A 253 14.36 -6.55 -6.69
C GLY A 253 12.86 -6.84 -6.60
N PRO A 254 12.01 -5.84 -6.94
CA PRO A 254 10.58 -6.04 -7.04
C PRO A 254 10.26 -7.09 -8.11
N ARG A 255 9.18 -7.81 -7.90
CA ARG A 255 8.73 -8.88 -8.79
C ARG A 255 7.48 -8.47 -9.53
N ARG A 256 7.12 -9.27 -10.53
CA ARG A 256 5.80 -9.12 -11.15
C ARG A 256 4.78 -9.29 -10.03
N VAL A 257 3.83 -8.37 -9.98
CA VAL A 257 2.68 -8.53 -9.09
C VAL A 257 1.98 -9.84 -9.41
N LYS A 258 1.22 -10.36 -8.44
CA LYS A 258 0.39 -11.56 -8.64
C LYS A 258 1.16 -12.88 -8.74
N LEU A 259 2.38 -12.93 -8.21
CA LEU A 259 3.18 -14.17 -8.15
C LEU A 259 3.11 -14.89 -6.79
N ARG A 260 2.60 -14.22 -5.75
CA ARG A 260 2.35 -14.80 -4.43
C ARG A 260 0.86 -15.05 -4.19
N GLN A 261 0.54 -15.75 -3.11
CA GLN A 261 -0.85 -16.05 -2.77
C GLN A 261 -1.60 -14.78 -2.38
N THR A 262 -2.88 -14.72 -2.71
CA THR A 262 -3.76 -13.66 -2.24
C THR A 262 -4.09 -13.84 -0.77
N ASN A 263 -4.50 -12.75 -0.13
CA ASN A 263 -5.30 -12.84 1.08
C ASN A 263 -6.74 -13.30 0.78
N PRO A 264 -7.56 -13.62 1.80
CA PRO A 264 -8.96 -14.06 1.63
C PRO A 264 -9.86 -13.09 0.86
N TRP A 265 -9.47 -11.82 0.71
CA TRP A 265 -10.22 -10.82 -0.06
C TRP A 265 -9.72 -10.69 -1.51
N GLY A 266 -8.72 -11.45 -1.92
CA GLY A 266 -8.21 -11.47 -3.30
C GLY A 266 -7.10 -10.45 -3.56
N LEU A 267 -6.57 -9.80 -2.53
CA LEU A 267 -5.47 -8.85 -2.65
C LEU A 267 -4.13 -9.58 -2.70
N TYR A 268 -3.30 -9.26 -3.68
CA TYR A 268 -1.95 -9.78 -3.84
C TYR A 268 -0.92 -8.84 -3.23
N ASP A 269 0.21 -9.42 -2.86
CA ASP A 269 1.43 -8.68 -2.50
C ASP A 269 1.20 -7.68 -1.35
N MET A 270 0.22 -7.93 -0.48
CA MET A 270 -0.03 -7.14 0.73
C MET A 270 1.11 -7.28 1.77
N LEU A 271 2.02 -8.23 1.57
CA LEU A 271 3.22 -8.41 2.38
C LEU A 271 4.43 -8.60 1.45
N GLY A 272 5.51 -7.87 1.72
CA GLY A 272 6.71 -7.90 0.90
C GLY A 272 6.51 -7.24 -0.46
N ASN A 273 7.34 -7.61 -1.43
CA ASN A 273 7.50 -6.96 -2.73
C ASN A 273 7.87 -5.49 -2.59
N LEU A 274 6.92 -4.55 -2.44
CA LEU A 274 7.20 -3.16 -2.13
C LEU A 274 6.56 -2.76 -0.81
N TRP A 275 7.23 -1.86 -0.10
CA TRP A 275 6.55 -1.01 0.85
C TRP A 275 5.53 -0.16 0.10
N GLU A 276 4.40 0.15 0.74
CA GLU A 276 3.32 0.90 0.11
C GLU A 276 3.00 2.19 0.86
N TRP A 277 3.03 3.33 0.16
CA TRP A 277 2.60 4.61 0.70
C TRP A 277 1.13 4.59 1.15
N CYS A 278 0.88 5.11 2.35
CA CYS A 278 -0.43 5.44 2.87
C CYS A 278 -0.61 6.97 2.97
N ALA A 279 -1.85 7.43 3.01
CA ALA A 279 -2.19 8.86 3.08
C ALA A 279 -1.80 9.52 4.43
N ASP A 280 -1.72 8.72 5.49
CA ASP A 280 -1.52 9.18 6.86
C ASP A 280 -0.08 9.65 7.08
N ARG A 281 0.09 10.67 7.91
CA ARG A 281 1.39 10.97 8.49
C ARG A 281 1.70 9.99 9.62
N THR A 282 2.98 9.69 9.83
CA THR A 282 3.37 8.85 10.96
C THR A 282 3.19 9.55 12.30
N GLY A 283 2.85 8.77 13.31
CA GLY A 283 2.78 9.16 14.71
C GLY A 283 2.28 8.00 15.56
N GLU A 284 2.20 8.24 16.87
CA GLU A 284 1.75 7.23 17.84
C GLU A 284 0.27 6.92 17.64
N TYR A 285 -0.09 5.64 17.79
CA TYR A 285 -1.48 5.23 17.83
C TYR A 285 -2.11 5.65 19.17
N ASP A 286 -3.34 6.14 19.09
CA ASP A 286 -4.20 6.32 20.25
C ASP A 286 -4.61 4.93 20.77
N PRO A 287 -4.36 4.58 22.05
CA PRO A 287 -4.81 3.30 22.59
C PRO A 287 -6.34 3.19 22.67
N ASP A 288 -7.07 4.31 22.61
CA ASP A 288 -8.53 4.31 22.63
C ASP A 288 -9.12 3.87 21.28
N ALA A 289 -10.40 3.48 21.32
CA ALA A 289 -11.11 3.10 20.09
C ALA A 289 -11.36 4.31 19.19
N VAL A 290 -10.98 4.20 17.92
CA VAL A 290 -11.12 5.27 16.91
C VAL A 290 -12.05 4.87 15.77
N THR A 291 -12.65 5.86 15.11
CA THR A 291 -13.57 5.66 13.99
C THR A 291 -13.08 6.43 12.77
N ASN A 292 -12.86 5.73 11.64
CA ASN A 292 -12.27 6.26 10.40
C ASN A 292 -11.02 7.14 10.65
N PRO A 293 -9.96 6.62 11.30
CA PRO A 293 -8.76 7.42 11.57
C PRO A 293 -8.05 7.82 10.26
N HIS A 294 -7.47 9.02 10.27
CA HIS A 294 -6.67 9.59 9.16
C HIS A 294 -5.27 10.01 9.63
N GLY A 295 -4.81 9.38 10.73
CA GLY A 295 -3.53 9.69 11.36
C GLY A 295 -3.48 11.08 12.00
N PRO A 296 -2.35 11.45 12.61
CA PRO A 296 -2.14 12.79 13.15
C PRO A 296 -2.02 13.84 12.05
N VAL A 297 -2.62 15.03 12.29
CA VAL A 297 -2.51 16.18 11.38
C VAL A 297 -1.06 16.68 11.27
N LEU A 298 -0.32 16.66 12.39
CA LEU A 298 1.10 16.97 12.47
C LEU A 298 1.86 15.70 12.86
N GLY A 299 2.35 14.97 11.87
CA GLY A 299 3.13 13.76 12.10
C GLY A 299 4.56 14.02 12.58
N THR A 300 5.22 12.97 13.05
CA THR A 300 6.54 13.03 13.67
C THR A 300 7.67 12.48 12.78
N GLY A 301 7.36 11.78 11.68
CA GLY A 301 8.36 11.08 10.87
C GLY A 301 8.03 10.94 9.38
N GLY A 302 7.19 11.83 8.82
CA GLY A 302 6.81 11.80 7.40
C GLY A 302 5.45 11.14 7.15
N PHE A 303 5.35 10.41 6.05
CA PHE A 303 4.15 9.66 5.63
C PHE A 303 4.33 8.17 5.88
N SER A 304 3.24 7.52 6.27
CA SER A 304 3.20 6.13 6.67
C SER A 304 3.39 5.20 5.47
N ILE A 305 4.13 4.13 5.69
CA ILE A 305 4.32 3.03 4.73
C ILE A 305 4.05 1.70 5.42
N ARG A 306 3.51 0.74 4.66
CA ARG A 306 3.11 -0.58 5.19
C ARG A 306 3.58 -1.75 4.33
N GLY A 307 3.73 -2.92 4.94
CA GLY A 307 3.86 -4.23 4.27
C GLY A 307 5.27 -4.85 4.17
N GLY A 308 6.33 -4.11 4.44
CA GLY A 308 7.69 -4.60 4.17
C GLY A 308 8.00 -4.63 2.67
N SER A 309 9.15 -5.18 2.27
CA SER A 309 9.49 -5.26 0.84
C SER A 309 10.46 -6.40 0.53
N TRP A 310 10.78 -6.57 -0.76
CA TRP A 310 11.79 -7.48 -1.26
C TRP A 310 13.16 -7.33 -0.59
N LYS A 311 13.46 -6.17 0.01
CA LYS A 311 14.74 -5.86 0.66
C LYS A 311 14.72 -6.10 2.17
N HIS A 312 13.54 -6.21 2.80
CA HIS A 312 13.43 -6.26 4.26
C HIS A 312 13.40 -7.69 4.78
N ALA A 313 13.84 -7.85 6.03
CA ALA A 313 13.87 -9.13 6.71
C ALA A 313 12.46 -9.72 6.83
N ALA A 314 12.37 -11.03 7.04
CA ALA A 314 11.09 -11.70 7.13
C ALA A 314 10.21 -11.12 8.24
N GLY A 315 10.81 -10.68 9.35
CA GLY A 315 10.09 -10.03 10.45
C GLY A 315 9.52 -8.64 10.12
N ASN A 316 9.90 -8.00 9.02
CA ASN A 316 9.29 -6.74 8.57
C ASN A 316 8.11 -6.96 7.60
N CYS A 317 7.82 -8.20 7.20
CA CYS A 317 6.72 -8.52 6.29
C CYS A 317 5.51 -9.03 7.08
N ARG A 318 4.95 -8.15 7.91
CA ARG A 318 3.79 -8.42 8.78
C ARG A 318 2.68 -7.42 8.54
N ALA A 319 1.45 -7.80 8.86
CA ALA A 319 0.29 -6.92 8.75
C ALA A 319 0.44 -5.65 9.60
N ALA A 320 1.04 -5.73 10.78
CA ALA A 320 1.22 -4.60 11.68
C ALA A 320 2.49 -3.76 11.42
N GLU A 321 3.45 -4.25 10.61
CA GLU A 321 4.71 -3.54 10.39
C GLU A 321 4.48 -2.20 9.70
N ARG A 322 4.96 -1.13 10.33
CA ARG A 322 4.85 0.24 9.85
C ARG A 322 6.20 0.95 9.91
N ALA A 323 6.36 1.92 9.02
CA ALA A 323 7.49 2.84 9.03
C ALA A 323 7.06 4.20 8.46
N GLY A 324 7.98 5.16 8.45
CA GLY A 324 7.75 6.49 7.90
C GLY A 324 8.91 6.98 7.05
N PHE A 325 8.57 7.61 5.92
CA PHE A 325 9.52 8.34 5.08
C PHE A 325 9.01 9.74 4.81
N LYS A 326 9.91 10.69 4.61
CA LYS A 326 9.55 12.05 4.21
C LYS A 326 8.89 12.05 2.85
N GLU A 327 8.14 13.11 2.60
CA GLU A 327 7.30 13.25 1.42
C GLU A 327 8.09 13.15 0.10
N GLU A 328 9.29 13.71 0.09
CA GLU A 328 10.20 13.77 -1.05
C GLU A 328 10.99 12.48 -1.29
N GLU A 329 11.08 11.60 -0.29
CA GLU A 329 11.88 10.39 -0.38
C GLU A 329 11.27 9.41 -1.39
N ARG A 330 12.15 8.74 -2.12
CA ARG A 330 11.81 7.74 -3.13
C ARG A 330 12.83 6.63 -3.02
N TRP A 331 12.37 5.38 -2.97
CA TRP A 331 13.25 4.24 -2.69
C TRP A 331 13.02 3.09 -3.69
N PRO A 332 14.04 2.25 -3.95
CA PRO A 332 13.94 1.11 -4.87
C PRO A 332 13.02 -0.03 -4.37
N PHE A 333 12.46 0.14 -3.18
CA PHE A 333 11.63 -0.82 -2.49
C PHE A 333 10.29 -0.22 -2.03
N LEU A 334 9.92 0.94 -2.56
CA LEU A 334 8.75 1.72 -2.14
C LEU A 334 7.90 2.09 -3.36
N GLY A 335 6.62 1.70 -3.30
CA GLY A 335 5.57 2.00 -4.27
C GLY A 335 4.27 2.35 -3.55
N PHE A 336 3.12 2.01 -4.15
CA PHE A 336 1.80 2.21 -3.53
C PHE A 336 0.71 1.38 -4.23
N ARG A 337 -0.46 1.29 -3.60
CA ARG A 337 -1.71 0.86 -4.22
C ARG A 337 -2.83 1.86 -3.95
N PRO A 338 -3.75 2.12 -4.90
CA PRO A 338 -4.88 3.02 -4.66
C PRO A 338 -6.10 2.28 -4.09
N VAL A 339 -6.96 3.04 -3.42
CA VAL A 339 -8.33 2.66 -3.05
C VAL A 339 -9.34 3.56 -3.76
N LEU A 340 -10.56 3.06 -4.01
CA LEU A 340 -11.73 3.87 -4.33
C LEU A 340 -12.62 3.95 -3.10
N VAL A 341 -12.88 5.17 -2.65
CA VAL A 341 -13.63 5.43 -1.42
C VAL A 341 -14.83 6.29 -1.71
N HIS A 342 -15.84 6.18 -0.86
CA HIS A 342 -17.02 7.01 -0.91
C HIS A 342 -16.92 8.17 0.10
N GLU A 343 -17.05 9.41 -0.36
CA GLU A 343 -17.32 10.55 0.52
C GLU A 343 -18.70 11.14 0.24
N GLU A 344 -19.41 11.50 1.30
CA GLU A 344 -20.61 12.30 1.10
C GLU A 344 -20.20 13.71 0.71
N PRO A 345 -20.86 14.32 -0.30
CA PRO A 345 -20.64 15.71 -0.59
C PRO A 345 -20.89 16.52 0.69
N THR A 346 -19.86 17.23 1.13
CA THR A 346 -19.98 18.12 2.29
C THR A 346 -21.15 19.06 2.02
N LYS A 347 -22.16 19.03 2.89
CA LYS A 347 -23.23 20.03 2.85
C LYS A 347 -22.55 21.36 3.08
N SER A 348 -22.31 22.14 2.01
CA SER A 348 -21.83 23.49 2.15
C SER A 348 -22.86 24.23 3.00
N THR A 349 -22.53 24.53 4.25
CA THR A 349 -23.31 25.45 5.05
C THR A 349 -23.33 26.76 4.24
N PRO A 350 -24.51 27.26 3.80
CA PRO A 350 -24.53 28.55 3.12
C PRO A 350 -23.89 29.56 4.07
N LYS A 351 -22.87 30.28 3.59
CA LYS A 351 -22.38 31.46 4.31
C LYS A 351 -23.59 32.34 4.57
N ALA A 352 -23.85 32.60 5.85
CA ALA A 352 -24.89 33.53 6.26
C ALA A 352 -24.67 34.87 5.52
N PRO A 353 -25.76 35.53 5.10
CA PRO A 353 -25.72 36.68 4.20
C PRO A 353 -24.89 37.86 4.72
#